data_AF-A0A1V6YC10-F1
#
_entry.id   AF-A0A1V6YC10-F1
#
_cell.length_a   1.000
_cell.length_b   1.000
_cell.length_c   1.000
_cell.angle_alpha   90.00
_cell.angle_beta   90.00
_cell.angle_gamma   90.00
#
_symmetry.space_group_name_H-M   'P 1'
#
loop_
_entity.id
_entity.type
_entity.pdbx_description
1 polymer ?
#
loop_
_entity_poly.entity_id
_entity_poly.type
_entity_poly.pdbx_seq_one_letter_code
_entity_poly.pdbx_strand_id
1 'polypeptide(L)'
;MADEDAPPEVHHYSSLQEVPWDIQNYWAQRYRIFSKYDYGVWLTDDAWFGVTPEPVANTIASQIAESAPAGRSVLVDAFAGAGGNTIAFALTGKWKRIYAIEKNPAVLKCAKHNAKIYGVEDKITWFEGDCFEILKNQLKELAPYSVVFASPPWGGPGYRSDQVFNLKTMEPYSLQRLYDEYSVFSKHMVLYIPRTSDLKQVAKLVPDGGKATVMHYCMEGASKALCIFYGDFNVS
;
A
#
# COMPACT_ATOMS: atom_id res chain seq x y z
N MET A 1 1.33 13.44 27.98
CA MET A 1 0.81 12.48 26.98
C MET A 1 0.99 11.12 27.60
N ALA A 2 -0.04 10.29 27.67
CA ALA A 2 0.16 8.92 28.12
C ALA A 2 1.14 8.26 27.13
N ASP A 3 2.22 7.66 27.65
CA ASP A 3 3.03 6.74 26.86
C ASP A 3 2.06 5.68 26.33
N GLU A 4 1.83 5.67 25.03
CA GLU A 4 1.06 4.61 24.39
C GLU A 4 2.00 3.41 24.38
N ASP A 5 1.78 2.47 25.29
CA ASP A 5 2.60 1.25 25.33
C ASP A 5 2.38 0.47 24.03
N ALA A 6 3.48 0.12 23.36
CA ALA A 6 3.45 -0.72 22.18
C ALA A 6 2.84 -2.09 22.53
N PRO A 7 1.96 -2.67 21.69
CA PRO A 7 1.51 -4.04 21.85
C PRO A 7 2.70 -5.02 21.89
N PRO A 8 2.57 -6.20 22.53
CA PRO A 8 3.67 -7.17 22.65
C PRO A 8 4.30 -7.59 21.32
N GLU A 9 3.50 -7.67 20.26
CA GLU A 9 3.90 -8.02 18.90
C GLU A 9 4.51 -6.86 18.08
N VAL A 10 4.64 -5.67 18.67
CA VAL A 10 5.17 -4.47 18.04
C VAL A 10 6.56 -4.17 18.56
N HIS A 11 7.48 -3.90 17.64
CA HIS A 11 8.89 -3.75 17.94
C HIS A 11 9.45 -2.45 17.36
N HIS A 12 10.39 -1.87 18.11
CA HIS A 12 11.36 -0.89 17.66
C HIS A 12 12.76 -1.43 17.99
N TYR A 13 13.42 -2.02 17.01
CA TYR A 13 14.73 -2.65 17.20
C TYR A 13 15.84 -1.60 17.22
N SER A 14 16.53 -1.48 18.36
CA SER A 14 17.59 -0.48 18.58
C SER A 14 18.97 -1.03 18.22
N SER A 15 19.15 -2.34 18.24
CA SER A 15 20.42 -3.00 17.95
C SER A 15 20.21 -4.27 17.11
N LEU A 16 21.24 -4.66 16.34
CA LEU A 16 21.18 -5.85 15.48
C LEU A 16 20.92 -7.14 16.27
N GLN A 17 21.38 -7.18 17.53
CA GLN A 17 21.23 -8.33 18.43
C GLN A 17 19.77 -8.59 18.82
N GLU A 18 18.91 -7.57 18.76
CA GLU A 18 17.48 -7.70 19.02
C GLU A 18 16.70 -8.20 17.80
N VAL A 19 17.29 -8.10 16.60
CA VAL A 19 16.58 -8.32 15.34
C VAL A 19 16.57 -9.81 14.97
N PRO A 20 15.39 -10.43 14.78
CA PRO A 20 15.26 -11.78 14.25
C PRO A 20 16.04 -11.97 12.95
N TRP A 21 16.69 -13.12 12.80
CA TRP A 21 17.66 -13.37 11.73
C TRP A 21 17.11 -13.11 10.32
N ASP A 22 15.86 -13.48 10.06
CA ASP A 22 15.15 -13.30 8.79
C ASP A 22 14.76 -11.83 8.50
N ILE A 23 14.76 -10.97 9.53
CA ILE A 23 14.46 -9.54 9.44
C ILE A 23 15.73 -8.69 9.26
N GLN A 24 16.91 -9.19 9.66
CA GLN A 24 18.16 -8.41 9.69
C GLN A 24 18.49 -7.69 8.37
N ASN A 25 18.22 -8.33 7.23
CA ASN A 25 18.43 -7.72 5.90
C ASN A 25 17.50 -6.52 5.63
N TYR A 26 16.29 -6.53 6.19
CA TYR A 26 15.34 -5.43 6.12
C TYR A 26 15.70 -4.33 7.12
N TRP A 27 16.09 -4.70 8.35
CA TRP A 27 16.52 -3.73 9.36
C TRP A 27 17.81 -2.99 8.96
N ALA A 28 18.74 -3.65 8.27
CA ALA A 28 19.90 -2.98 7.65
C ALA A 28 19.50 -1.88 6.64
N GLN A 29 18.29 -1.96 6.08
CA GLN A 29 17.70 -0.99 5.16
C GLN A 29 16.62 -0.12 5.82
N ARG A 30 16.45 -0.16 7.15
CA ARG A 30 15.34 0.50 7.86
C ARG A 30 15.17 1.98 7.51
N TYR A 31 16.25 2.73 7.32
CA TYR A 31 16.17 4.16 6.93
C TYR A 31 15.66 4.39 5.50
N ARG A 32 15.68 3.37 4.65
CA ARG A 32 15.05 3.39 3.33
C ARG A 32 13.59 2.95 3.39
N ILE A 33 13.21 2.21 4.43
CA ILE A 33 11.83 1.79 4.68
C ILE A 33 11.07 2.95 5.35
N PHE A 34 11.66 3.52 6.39
CA PHE A 34 11.22 4.75 7.05
C PHE A 34 12.44 5.62 7.35
N SER A 35 12.56 6.77 6.69
CA SER A 35 13.64 7.75 6.93
C SER A 35 13.68 8.24 8.37
N LYS A 36 12.52 8.28 9.04
CA LYS A 36 12.38 8.63 10.46
C LYS A 36 12.45 7.43 11.41
N TYR A 37 13.06 6.30 11.03
CA TYR A 37 13.07 5.09 11.87
C TYR A 37 13.43 5.37 13.34
N ASP A 38 14.54 6.07 13.59
CA ASP A 38 15.06 6.38 14.94
C ASP A 38 14.18 7.36 15.74
N TYR A 39 13.12 7.92 15.16
CA TYR A 39 12.11 8.71 15.88
C TYR A 39 11.04 7.81 16.54
N GLY A 40 11.30 6.51 16.63
CA GLY A 40 10.45 5.54 17.33
C GLY A 40 9.45 4.82 16.43
N VAL A 41 9.78 4.61 15.15
CA VAL A 41 8.90 3.87 14.23
C VAL A 41 8.62 2.45 14.76
N TRP A 42 7.37 2.05 14.64
CA TRP A 42 6.86 0.74 15.08
C TRP A 42 6.57 -0.16 13.90
N LEU A 43 6.98 -1.42 14.02
CA LEU A 43 6.70 -2.49 13.08
C LEU A 43 6.41 -3.77 13.84
N THR A 44 5.46 -4.57 13.36
CA THR A 44 5.42 -6.00 13.72
C THR A 44 6.47 -6.73 12.88
N ASP A 45 6.86 -7.94 13.29
CA ASP A 45 7.82 -8.76 12.54
C ASP A 45 7.38 -9.01 11.09
N ASP A 46 6.11 -9.37 10.89
CA ASP A 46 5.54 -9.60 9.56
C ASP A 46 5.52 -8.33 8.69
N ALA A 47 5.37 -7.15 9.29
CA ALA A 47 5.28 -5.91 8.54
C ALA A 47 6.59 -5.57 7.80
N TRP A 48 7.75 -6.01 8.32
CA TRP A 48 9.05 -5.78 7.67
C TRP A 48 9.12 -6.33 6.24
N PHE A 49 8.43 -7.42 5.95
CA PHE A 49 8.45 -8.05 4.63
C PHE A 49 7.53 -7.36 3.61
N GLY A 50 6.53 -6.63 4.09
CA GLY A 50 5.47 -6.03 3.26
C GLY A 50 5.60 -4.51 3.06
N VAL A 51 6.37 -3.81 3.90
CA VAL A 51 6.46 -2.35 3.79
C VAL A 51 7.17 -1.95 2.49
N THR A 52 6.50 -1.07 1.74
CA THR A 52 7.08 -0.46 0.54
C THR A 52 8.17 0.53 0.96
N PRO A 53 9.41 0.44 0.43
CA PRO A 53 10.46 1.41 0.73
C PRO A 53 10.01 2.84 0.46
N GLU A 54 10.34 3.77 1.36
CA GLU A 54 9.89 5.17 1.33
C GLU A 54 10.14 5.88 -0.01
N PRO A 55 11.30 5.74 -0.69
CA PRO A 55 11.48 6.34 -2.01
C PRO A 55 10.48 5.83 -3.06
N VAL A 56 10.13 4.55 -3.01
CA VAL A 56 9.16 3.93 -3.93
C VAL A 56 7.75 4.41 -3.59
N ALA A 57 7.39 4.40 -2.30
CA ALA A 57 6.10 4.88 -1.81
C ALA A 57 5.87 6.36 -2.18
N ASN A 58 6.88 7.21 -2.00
CA ASN A 58 6.82 8.63 -2.36
C ASN A 58 6.63 8.84 -3.86
N THR A 59 7.35 8.07 -4.70
CA THR A 59 7.20 8.17 -6.16
C THR A 59 5.80 7.75 -6.61
N ILE A 60 5.27 6.64 -6.07
CA ILE A 60 3.89 6.20 -6.32
C ILE A 60 2.91 7.28 -5.88
N ALA A 61 3.08 7.82 -4.66
CA ALA A 61 2.19 8.81 -4.10
C ALA A 61 2.12 10.10 -4.94
N SER A 62 3.26 10.66 -5.33
CA SER A 62 3.31 11.83 -6.21
C SER A 62 2.64 11.55 -7.54
N GLN A 63 2.92 10.40 -8.14
CA GLN A 63 2.35 10.06 -9.44
C GLN A 63 0.83 9.87 -9.40
N ILE A 64 0.30 9.20 -8.38
CA ILE A 64 -1.15 9.11 -8.20
C ILE A 64 -1.73 10.51 -7.97
N ALA A 65 -1.08 11.34 -7.15
CA ALA A 65 -1.56 12.68 -6.85
C ALA A 65 -1.64 13.60 -8.09
N GLU A 66 -0.63 13.53 -8.96
CA GLU A 66 -0.50 14.34 -10.18
C GLU A 66 -1.39 13.82 -11.32
N SER A 67 -1.57 12.51 -11.43
CA SER A 67 -2.35 11.89 -12.51
C SER A 67 -3.81 11.62 -12.16
N ALA A 68 -4.22 11.80 -10.90
CA ALA A 68 -5.58 11.53 -10.45
C ALA A 68 -6.62 12.30 -11.29
N PRO A 69 -7.70 11.64 -11.73
CA PRO A 69 -8.76 12.29 -12.50
C PRO A 69 -9.39 13.47 -11.76
N ALA A 70 -9.90 14.44 -12.52
CA ALA A 70 -10.62 15.58 -11.98
C ALA A 70 -11.80 15.15 -11.09
N GLY A 71 -12.03 15.90 -10.01
CA GLY A 71 -13.10 15.59 -9.04
C GLY A 71 -12.74 14.49 -8.02
N ARG A 72 -11.59 13.81 -8.16
CA ARG A 72 -11.12 12.86 -7.15
C ARG A 72 -10.26 13.57 -6.11
N SER A 73 -10.71 13.53 -4.86
CA SER A 73 -10.09 14.23 -3.73
C SER A 73 -10.00 13.38 -2.47
N VAL A 74 -10.48 12.14 -2.52
CA VAL A 74 -10.34 11.13 -1.48
C VAL A 74 -9.45 10.00 -2.01
N LEU A 75 -8.60 9.45 -1.16
CA LEU A 75 -7.87 8.22 -1.45
C LEU A 75 -8.25 7.16 -0.42
N VAL A 76 -8.49 5.95 -0.88
CA VAL A 76 -8.65 4.76 -0.03
C VAL A 76 -7.42 3.89 -0.18
N ASP A 77 -6.70 3.67 0.91
CA ASP A 77 -5.63 2.68 0.98
C ASP A 77 -6.22 1.39 1.55
N ALA A 78 -6.46 0.41 0.67
CA ALA A 78 -7.20 -0.81 1.02
C ALA A 78 -6.38 -1.82 1.83
N PHE A 79 -5.05 -1.67 1.87
CA PHE A 79 -4.12 -2.54 2.58
C PHE A 79 -2.99 -1.71 3.18
N ALA A 80 -3.32 -0.90 4.20
CA ALA A 80 -2.45 0.13 4.71
C ALA A 80 -1.14 -0.42 5.33
N GLY A 81 -1.15 -1.66 5.82
CA GLY A 81 -0.01 -2.25 6.50
C GLY A 81 0.45 -1.35 7.65
N ALA A 82 1.76 -1.24 7.87
CA ALA A 82 2.34 -0.33 8.86
C ALA A 82 2.38 1.15 8.42
N GLY A 83 1.63 1.52 7.37
CA GLY A 83 1.38 2.90 6.97
C GLY A 83 2.37 3.49 5.95
N GLY A 84 3.29 2.71 5.37
CA GLY A 84 4.31 3.23 4.44
C GLY A 84 3.73 4.02 3.26
N ASN A 85 2.84 3.40 2.47
CA ASN A 85 2.16 4.08 1.36
C ASN A 85 1.17 5.13 1.85
N THR A 86 0.39 4.84 2.90
CA THR A 86 -0.57 5.78 3.48
C THR A 86 0.07 7.11 3.89
N ILE A 87 1.23 7.06 4.56
CA ILE A 87 1.99 8.24 4.98
C ILE A 87 2.47 9.01 3.75
N ALA A 88 3.03 8.32 2.75
CA ALA A 88 3.46 8.94 1.50
C ALA A 88 2.30 9.67 0.80
N PHE A 89 1.11 9.04 0.71
CA PHE A 89 -0.09 9.69 0.17
C PHE A 89 -0.45 10.95 0.95
N ALA A 90 -0.41 10.91 2.27
CA ALA A 90 -0.77 12.05 3.12
C ALA A 90 0.22 13.22 2.98
N LEU A 91 1.50 12.93 2.76
CA LEU A 91 2.55 13.91 2.53
C LEU A 91 2.40 14.68 1.21
N THR A 92 1.73 14.10 0.20
CA THR A 92 1.47 14.80 -1.08
C THR A 92 0.61 16.06 -0.93
N GLY A 93 -0.22 16.14 0.12
CA GLY A 93 -1.19 17.23 0.30
C GLY A 93 -2.34 17.26 -0.72
N LYS A 94 -2.42 16.31 -1.66
CA LYS A 94 -3.46 16.26 -2.70
C LYS A 94 -4.84 15.88 -2.19
N TRP A 95 -4.90 15.04 -1.16
CA TRP A 95 -6.12 14.40 -0.69
C TRP A 95 -6.75 15.18 0.45
N LYS A 96 -8.06 15.45 0.36
CA LYS A 96 -8.83 16.03 1.46
C LYS A 96 -8.87 15.11 2.67
N ARG A 97 -8.91 13.80 2.41
CA ARG A 97 -8.87 12.74 3.41
C ARG A 97 -8.36 11.46 2.78
N ILE A 98 -7.57 10.71 3.53
CA ILE A 98 -7.21 9.33 3.22
C ILE A 98 -7.98 8.41 4.15
N TYR A 99 -8.59 7.36 3.61
CA TYR A 99 -9.22 6.30 4.39
C TYR A 99 -8.35 5.05 4.27
N ALA A 100 -7.65 4.71 5.34
CA ALA A 100 -6.68 3.63 5.37
C ALA A 100 -7.25 2.43 6.12
N ILE A 101 -7.21 1.26 5.49
CA ILE A 101 -7.81 0.03 6.00
C ILE A 101 -6.70 -0.99 6.27
N GLU A 102 -6.69 -1.55 7.47
CA GLU A 102 -5.82 -2.66 7.83
C GLU A 102 -6.60 -3.68 8.64
N LYS A 103 -6.42 -4.96 8.34
CA LYS A 103 -7.15 -6.06 8.96
C LYS A 103 -6.52 -6.48 10.29
N ASN A 104 -5.20 -6.40 10.40
CA ASN A 104 -4.50 -6.78 11.62
C ASN A 104 -4.44 -5.58 12.60
N PRO A 105 -5.03 -5.69 13.81
CA PRO A 105 -5.08 -4.58 14.77
C PRO A 105 -3.71 -4.10 15.24
N ALA A 106 -2.73 -5.00 15.36
CA ALA A 106 -1.37 -4.65 15.78
C ALA A 106 -0.65 -3.82 14.72
N VAL A 107 -0.75 -4.28 13.46
CA VAL A 107 -0.19 -3.56 12.30
C VAL A 107 -0.87 -2.20 12.13
N LEU A 108 -2.18 -2.13 12.35
CA LEU A 108 -2.92 -0.87 12.33
C LEU A 108 -2.44 0.11 13.42
N LYS A 109 -2.14 -0.38 14.62
CA LYS A 109 -1.55 0.46 15.68
C LYS A 109 -0.18 1.01 15.26
N CYS A 110 0.68 0.18 14.66
CA CYS A 110 1.94 0.64 14.05
C CYS A 110 1.68 1.76 13.04
N ALA A 111 0.74 1.58 12.13
CA ALA A 111 0.42 2.58 11.11
C ALA A 111 -0.02 3.92 11.69
N LYS A 112 -0.90 3.90 12.68
CA LYS A 112 -1.37 5.08 13.41
C LYS A 112 -0.23 5.81 14.12
N HIS A 113 0.63 5.05 14.82
CA HIS A 113 1.81 5.60 15.51
C HIS A 113 2.81 6.21 14.54
N ASN A 114 3.16 5.48 13.47
CA ASN A 114 4.08 5.94 12.43
C ASN A 114 3.55 7.21 11.76
N ALA A 115 2.24 7.32 11.50
CA ALA A 115 1.66 8.54 10.95
C ALA A 115 1.85 9.77 11.86
N LYS A 116 1.80 9.61 13.20
CA LYS A 116 2.09 10.69 14.17
C LYS A 116 3.55 11.14 14.07
N ILE A 117 4.50 10.22 13.95
CA ILE A 117 5.94 10.53 13.76
C ILE A 117 6.17 11.37 12.50
N TYR A 118 5.40 11.10 11.44
CA TYR A 118 5.46 11.84 10.19
C TYR A 118 4.59 13.12 10.18
N GLY A 119 3.77 13.35 11.21
CA GLY A 119 2.94 14.56 11.36
C GLY A 119 1.80 14.64 10.34
N VAL A 120 1.20 13.50 10.00
CA VAL A 120 0.13 13.39 9.00
C VAL A 120 -1.10 12.65 9.50
N GLU A 121 -1.15 12.35 10.80
CA GLU A 121 -2.23 11.63 11.45
C GLU A 121 -3.59 12.31 11.27
N ASP A 122 -3.61 13.65 11.21
CA ASP A 122 -4.81 14.46 11.05
C ASP A 122 -5.42 14.37 9.65
N LYS A 123 -4.69 13.82 8.67
CA LYS A 123 -5.13 13.63 7.28
C LYS A 123 -5.74 12.26 7.02
N ILE A 124 -5.64 11.33 7.98
CA ILE A 124 -5.96 9.91 7.77
C ILE A 124 -7.09 9.48 8.71
N THR A 125 -8.11 8.84 8.14
CA THR A 125 -9.13 8.10 8.89
C THR A 125 -8.84 6.62 8.76
N TRP A 126 -8.75 5.93 9.89
CA TRP A 126 -8.34 4.52 9.95
C TRP A 126 -9.54 3.59 10.17
N PHE A 127 -9.56 2.45 9.47
CA PHE A 127 -10.48 1.36 9.72
C PHE A 127 -9.73 0.07 10.01
N GLU A 128 -10.23 -0.65 11.02
CA GLU A 128 -9.83 -2.01 11.31
C GLU A 128 -10.82 -2.98 10.65
N GLY A 129 -10.34 -3.89 9.80
CA GLY A 129 -11.18 -4.97 9.27
C GLY A 129 -10.93 -5.32 7.81
N ASP A 130 -11.90 -6.02 7.22
CA ASP A 130 -11.83 -6.45 5.83
C ASP A 130 -12.14 -5.29 4.86
N CYS A 131 -11.23 -5.05 3.91
CA CYS A 131 -11.35 -3.91 3.00
C CYS A 131 -12.60 -3.96 2.12
N PHE A 132 -13.04 -5.15 1.68
CA PHE A 132 -14.21 -5.26 0.81
C PHE A 132 -15.48 -4.93 1.58
N GLU A 133 -15.60 -5.40 2.83
CA GLU A 133 -16.72 -5.09 3.70
C GLU A 133 -16.79 -3.60 4.06
N ILE A 134 -15.64 -3.00 4.39
CA ILE A 134 -15.56 -1.56 4.74
C ILE A 134 -15.94 -0.69 3.54
N LEU A 135 -15.42 -1.00 2.34
CA LEU A 135 -15.78 -0.29 1.11
C LEU A 135 -17.29 -0.35 0.85
N LYS A 136 -17.90 -1.54 0.98
CA LYS A 136 -19.31 -1.78 0.71
C LYS A 136 -20.25 -1.13 1.73
N ASN A 137 -19.90 -1.19 3.02
CA ASN A 137 -20.82 -0.87 4.11
C ASN A 137 -20.57 0.50 4.74
N GLN A 138 -19.33 0.99 4.73
CA GLN A 138 -18.94 2.19 5.48
C GLN A 138 -18.48 3.33 4.58
N LEU A 139 -17.81 3.03 3.46
CA LEU A 139 -17.24 4.06 2.58
C LEU A 139 -18.04 4.30 1.29
N LYS A 140 -19.14 3.57 1.06
CA LYS A 140 -19.91 3.58 -0.19
C LYS A 140 -20.21 4.98 -0.72
N GLU A 141 -20.62 5.91 0.14
CA GLU A 141 -20.98 7.29 -0.27
C GLU A 141 -19.78 8.11 -0.75
N LEU A 142 -18.56 7.66 -0.47
CA LEU A 142 -17.31 8.30 -0.93
C LEU A 142 -16.85 7.80 -2.29
N ALA A 143 -17.44 6.73 -2.83
CA ALA A 143 -17.08 6.15 -4.12
C ALA A 143 -16.94 7.20 -5.24
N PRO A 144 -17.89 8.16 -5.40
CA PRO A 144 -17.79 9.19 -6.45
C PRO A 144 -16.65 10.20 -6.27
N TYR A 145 -15.86 10.15 -5.20
CA TYR A 145 -14.76 11.09 -4.97
C TYR A 145 -13.41 10.39 -4.80
N SER A 146 -13.41 9.06 -4.87
CA SER A 146 -12.32 8.22 -4.37
C SER A 146 -11.46 7.62 -5.50
N VAL A 147 -10.15 7.63 -5.25
CA VAL A 147 -9.19 6.71 -5.86
C VAL A 147 -8.93 5.58 -4.87
N VAL A 148 -8.83 4.34 -5.35
CA VAL A 148 -8.41 3.19 -4.53
C VAL A 148 -6.95 2.87 -4.82
N PHE A 149 -6.12 2.78 -3.79
CA PHE A 149 -4.82 2.13 -3.86
C PHE A 149 -4.90 0.80 -3.12
N ALA A 150 -4.35 -0.25 -3.70
CA ALA A 150 -4.31 -1.56 -3.06
C ALA A 150 -2.95 -2.23 -3.25
N SER A 151 -2.29 -2.53 -2.12
CA SER A 151 -1.09 -3.36 -2.02
C SER A 151 -1.43 -4.66 -1.27
N PRO A 152 -2.16 -5.60 -1.89
CA PRO A 152 -2.54 -6.86 -1.25
C PRO A 152 -1.30 -7.71 -0.92
N PRO A 153 -1.42 -8.70 0.00
CA PRO A 153 -0.43 -9.77 0.09
C PRO A 153 -0.33 -10.54 -1.23
N TRP A 154 0.86 -11.06 -1.53
CA TRP A 154 1.17 -11.74 -2.81
C TRP A 154 1.36 -13.26 -2.67
N GLY A 155 1.01 -13.86 -1.54
CA GLY A 155 1.15 -15.30 -1.31
C GLY A 155 2.52 -15.74 -0.76
N GLY A 156 3.28 -14.83 -0.12
CA GLY A 156 4.55 -15.14 0.53
C GLY A 156 5.76 -15.20 -0.42
N PRO A 157 6.99 -15.38 0.10
CA PRO A 157 8.25 -15.12 -0.64
C PRO A 157 8.47 -15.97 -1.90
N GLY A 158 7.69 -17.04 -2.09
CA GLY A 158 7.70 -17.86 -3.32
C GLY A 158 7.42 -17.07 -4.60
N TYR A 159 6.75 -15.90 -4.53
CA TYR A 159 6.54 -15.04 -5.71
C TYR A 159 7.86 -14.62 -6.39
N ARG A 160 8.99 -14.62 -5.66
CA ARG A 160 10.28 -14.13 -6.15
C ARG A 160 10.94 -15.07 -7.15
N SER A 161 10.58 -16.35 -7.19
CA SER A 161 11.18 -17.34 -8.10
C SER A 161 10.50 -17.39 -9.47
N ASP A 162 9.29 -16.85 -9.58
CA ASP A 162 8.53 -16.92 -10.83
C ASP A 162 9.11 -15.95 -11.87
N GLN A 163 9.55 -16.49 -13.01
CA GLN A 163 9.94 -15.67 -14.16
C GLN A 163 8.75 -14.82 -14.66
N VAL A 164 7.54 -15.40 -14.59
CA VAL A 164 6.27 -14.71 -14.86
C VAL A 164 5.29 -15.11 -13.77
N PHE A 165 4.93 -14.15 -12.92
CA PHE A 165 4.04 -14.37 -11.78
C PHE A 165 2.58 -14.46 -12.22
N ASN A 166 1.92 -15.56 -11.86
CA ASN A 166 0.55 -15.86 -12.26
C ASN A 166 -0.47 -15.20 -11.32
N LEU A 167 -1.07 -14.11 -11.80
CA LEU A 167 -2.02 -13.28 -11.05
C LEU A 167 -3.37 -13.97 -10.79
N LYS A 168 -3.70 -15.05 -11.51
CA LYS A 168 -4.90 -15.85 -11.25
C LYS A 168 -4.81 -16.68 -9.97
N THR A 169 -3.60 -17.07 -9.59
CA THR A 169 -3.31 -17.90 -8.41
C THR A 169 -2.62 -17.10 -7.32
N MET A 170 -2.68 -15.76 -7.40
CA MET A 170 -2.19 -14.88 -6.34
C MET A 170 -3.07 -15.07 -5.09
N GLU A 171 -2.43 -15.25 -3.95
CA GLU A 171 -3.10 -15.48 -2.66
C GLU A 171 -2.87 -14.27 -1.73
N PRO A 172 -3.86 -13.91 -0.89
CA PRO A 172 -5.16 -14.55 -0.72
C PRO A 172 -6.21 -14.14 -1.76
N TYR A 173 -5.85 -13.24 -2.68
CA TYR A 173 -6.76 -12.67 -3.66
C TYR A 173 -6.16 -12.71 -5.07
N SER A 174 -6.89 -13.31 -6.00
CA SER A 174 -6.53 -13.22 -7.41
C SER A 174 -6.73 -11.78 -7.91
N LEU A 175 -6.01 -11.43 -8.98
CA LEU A 175 -6.17 -10.10 -9.59
C LEU A 175 -7.61 -9.86 -10.09
N GLN A 176 -8.28 -10.90 -10.62
CA GLN A 176 -9.68 -10.81 -11.03
C GLN A 176 -10.57 -10.41 -9.85
N ARG A 177 -10.41 -11.08 -8.69
CA ARG A 177 -11.21 -10.77 -7.49
C ARG A 177 -10.97 -9.33 -7.02
N LEU A 178 -9.72 -8.89 -6.97
CA LEU A 178 -9.40 -7.50 -6.58
C LEU A 178 -10.05 -6.50 -7.53
N TYR A 179 -9.93 -6.72 -8.83
CA TYR A 179 -10.55 -5.84 -9.83
C TYR A 179 -12.07 -5.81 -9.70
N ASP A 180 -12.72 -6.97 -9.58
CA ASP A 180 -14.18 -7.07 -9.50
C ASP A 180 -14.71 -6.34 -8.26
N GLU A 181 -14.12 -6.57 -7.09
CA GLU A 181 -14.56 -5.93 -5.84
C GLU A 181 -14.31 -4.41 -5.86
N TYR A 182 -13.12 -3.97 -6.30
CA TYR A 182 -12.81 -2.54 -6.30
C TYR A 182 -13.52 -1.77 -7.40
N SER A 183 -13.79 -2.38 -8.56
CA SER A 183 -14.45 -1.70 -9.68
C SER A 183 -15.92 -1.37 -9.40
N VAL A 184 -16.56 -2.11 -8.50
CA VAL A 184 -17.88 -1.76 -7.95
C VAL A 184 -17.83 -0.47 -7.13
N PHE A 185 -16.73 -0.24 -6.40
CA PHE A 185 -16.54 0.95 -5.58
C PHE A 185 -16.03 2.14 -6.41
N SER A 186 -14.93 1.99 -7.13
CA SER A 186 -14.38 3.04 -7.99
C SER A 186 -13.70 2.42 -9.21
N LYS A 187 -13.95 3.01 -10.38
CA LYS A 187 -13.23 2.66 -11.61
C LYS A 187 -11.78 3.17 -11.60
N HIS A 188 -11.44 4.08 -10.69
CA HIS A 188 -10.11 4.67 -10.57
C HIS A 188 -9.36 3.98 -9.44
N MET A 189 -8.53 3.00 -9.82
CA MET A 189 -7.75 2.23 -8.86
C MET A 189 -6.32 2.03 -9.33
N VAL A 190 -5.41 1.91 -8.36
CA VAL A 190 -4.01 1.60 -8.56
C VAL A 190 -3.66 0.35 -7.77
N LEU A 191 -3.26 -0.71 -8.48
CA LEU A 191 -2.92 -2.00 -7.87
C LEU A 191 -1.41 -2.20 -7.85
N TYR A 192 -0.84 -2.36 -6.65
CA TYR A 192 0.57 -2.64 -6.42
C TYR A 192 0.80 -4.16 -6.36
N ILE A 193 1.47 -4.71 -7.37
CA ILE A 193 1.58 -6.14 -7.62
C ILE A 193 3.04 -6.58 -7.89
N PRO A 194 3.35 -7.89 -7.85
CA PRO A 194 4.71 -8.38 -8.09
C PRO A 194 5.30 -7.89 -9.41
N ARG A 195 6.58 -7.55 -9.38
CA ARG A 195 7.31 -7.04 -10.55
C ARG A 195 7.35 -7.96 -11.78
N THR A 196 7.14 -9.26 -11.61
CA THR A 196 7.15 -10.26 -12.70
C THR A 196 5.74 -10.63 -13.16
N SER A 197 4.72 -9.88 -12.77
CA SER A 197 3.32 -10.18 -13.07
C SER A 197 3.02 -10.32 -14.56
N ASP A 198 2.21 -11.32 -14.91
CA ASP A 198 1.76 -11.57 -16.28
C ASP A 198 0.90 -10.42 -16.83
N LEU A 199 1.51 -9.55 -17.66
CA LEU A 199 0.83 -8.41 -18.27
C LEU A 199 -0.33 -8.81 -19.20
N LYS A 200 -0.37 -10.04 -19.72
CA LYS A 200 -1.53 -10.53 -20.49
C LYS A 200 -2.74 -10.71 -19.60
N GLN A 201 -2.54 -11.06 -18.33
CA GLN A 201 -3.64 -11.18 -17.35
C GLN A 201 -4.13 -9.80 -16.93
N VAL A 202 -3.22 -8.84 -16.77
CA VAL A 202 -3.57 -7.44 -16.52
C VAL A 202 -4.41 -6.87 -17.67
N ALA A 203 -3.96 -7.07 -18.92
CA ALA A 203 -4.63 -6.55 -20.11
C ALA A 203 -6.05 -7.09 -20.30
N LYS A 204 -6.33 -8.32 -19.85
CA LYS A 204 -7.68 -8.92 -19.93
C LYS A 204 -8.72 -8.25 -19.03
N LEU A 205 -8.29 -7.51 -18.02
CA LEU A 205 -9.18 -6.77 -17.12
C LEU A 205 -9.42 -5.33 -17.57
N VAL A 206 -8.75 -4.88 -18.63
CA VAL A 206 -9.00 -3.57 -19.22
C VAL A 206 -10.30 -3.66 -20.01
N PRO A 207 -11.32 -2.83 -19.72
CA PRO A 207 -12.57 -2.83 -20.48
C PRO A 207 -12.33 -2.56 -21.96
N ASP A 208 -13.22 -3.04 -22.83
CA ASP A 208 -13.12 -2.83 -24.28
C ASP A 208 -13.02 -1.33 -24.62
N GLY A 209 -12.02 -0.99 -25.44
CA GLY A 209 -11.70 0.41 -25.81
C GLY A 209 -11.02 1.22 -24.70
N GLY A 210 -10.85 0.65 -23.50
CA GLY A 210 -10.12 1.23 -22.38
C GLY A 210 -8.61 1.06 -22.49
N LYS A 211 -7.90 1.70 -21.57
CA LYS A 211 -6.45 1.57 -21.39
C LYS A 211 -6.14 1.44 -19.90
N ALA A 212 -5.05 0.77 -19.59
CA ALA A 212 -4.45 0.79 -18.27
C ALA A 212 -2.95 1.03 -18.42
N THR A 213 -2.40 1.91 -17.60
CA THR A 213 -0.96 2.17 -17.56
C THR A 213 -0.32 1.20 -16.57
N VAL A 214 0.75 0.54 -16.98
CA VAL A 214 1.53 -0.34 -16.11
C VAL A 214 2.92 0.25 -15.96
N MET A 215 3.35 0.47 -14.72
CA MET A 215 4.62 1.10 -14.42
C MET A 215 5.47 0.28 -13.47
N HIS A 216 6.74 0.13 -13.81
CA HIS A 216 7.76 -0.43 -12.91
C HIS A 216 8.30 0.65 -11.98
N TYR A 217 8.31 0.36 -10.68
CA TYR A 217 9.01 1.17 -9.70
C TYR A 217 10.35 0.53 -9.38
N CYS A 218 11.42 1.20 -9.80
CA CYS A 218 12.79 0.71 -9.70
C CYS A 218 13.52 1.41 -8.56
N MET A 219 14.38 0.66 -7.88
CA MET A 219 15.29 1.18 -6.87
C MET A 219 16.62 0.43 -6.99
N GLU A 220 17.72 1.17 -7.07
CA GLU A 220 19.08 0.63 -7.25
C GLU A 220 19.23 -0.26 -8.49
N GLY A 221 18.70 0.20 -9.63
CA GLY A 221 18.79 -0.52 -10.91
C GLY A 221 17.91 -1.78 -10.98
N ALA A 222 17.13 -2.09 -9.95
CA ALA A 222 16.23 -3.24 -9.92
C ALA A 222 14.77 -2.81 -9.76
N SER A 223 13.91 -3.37 -10.61
CA SER A 223 12.45 -3.31 -10.42
C SER A 223 12.07 -3.96 -9.09
N LYS A 224 11.27 -3.24 -8.27
CA LYS A 224 10.76 -3.70 -6.98
C LYS A 224 9.34 -4.21 -7.09
N ALA A 225 8.49 -3.49 -7.83
CA ALA A 225 7.10 -3.82 -8.05
C ALA A 225 6.56 -3.21 -9.34
N LEU A 226 5.34 -3.60 -9.68
CA LEU A 226 4.51 -2.99 -10.70
C LEU A 226 3.34 -2.26 -10.04
N CYS A 227 2.96 -1.09 -10.55
CA CYS A 227 1.61 -0.56 -10.35
C CYS A 227 0.83 -0.63 -11.65
N ILE A 228 -0.44 -1.03 -11.55
CA ILE A 228 -1.41 -0.92 -12.63
C ILE A 228 -2.37 0.21 -12.31
N PHE A 229 -2.47 1.19 -13.20
CA PHE A 229 -3.41 2.30 -13.12
C PHE A 229 -4.62 2.01 -14.00
N TYR A 230 -5.78 1.78 -13.38
CA TYR A 230 -7.07 1.60 -14.06
C TYR A 230 -7.92 2.86 -13.99
N GLY A 231 -8.72 3.09 -15.04
CA GLY A 231 -9.53 4.29 -15.19
C GLY A 231 -8.73 5.45 -15.78
N ASP A 232 -9.24 6.67 -15.64
CA ASP A 232 -8.78 7.81 -16.44
C ASP A 232 -7.58 8.56 -15.81
N PHE A 233 -6.59 7.83 -15.28
CA PHE A 233 -5.36 8.46 -14.78
C PHE A 233 -4.54 9.06 -15.93
N ASN A 234 -4.20 10.35 -15.83
CA ASN A 234 -3.38 11.03 -16.82
C ASN A 234 -1.88 10.84 -16.49
N VAL A 235 -1.40 9.60 -16.65
CA VAL A 235 0.00 9.25 -16.40
C VAL A 235 0.80 9.60 -17.66
N SER A 236 1.41 10.77 -17.67
CA SER A 236 2.30 11.26 -18.75
C SER A 236 3.76 10.95 -18.49
#